data_AF-A0A1L3J3F4-F1
#
_entry.id   AF-A0A1L3J3F4-F1
#
_cell.length_a   1.000
_cell.length_b   1.000
_cell.length_c   1.000
_cell.angle_alpha   90.00
_cell.angle_beta   90.00
_cell.angle_gamma   90.00
#
_symmetry.space_group_name_H-M   'P 1'
#
loop_
_entity.id
_entity.type
_entity.pdbx_description
1 polymer ?
#
loop_
_entity_poly.entity_id
_entity_poly.type
_entity_poly.pdbx_seq_one_letter_code
_entity_poly.pdbx_strand_id
1 'polypeptide(L)'
;MKFLKGIFLVTTAILILLPSAVSFSHVFAGHGHKLCDNYAEHHYHQKSADCDLHKFQKNPALSLEFTDFIPSEIQCQNKPLYNYYEFLNDYQALPFDLRGPPAIIA
;
A
#
# COMPACT_ATOMS: atom_id res chain seq x y z
N MET A 1 -1.24 50.07 -18.85
CA MET A 1 -1.94 49.31 -17.79
C MET A 1 -2.45 47.93 -18.24
N LYS A 2 -3.05 47.77 -19.43
CA LYS A 2 -3.55 46.45 -19.90
C LYS A 2 -2.44 45.39 -20.01
N PHE A 3 -1.26 45.78 -20.48
CA PHE A 3 -0.10 44.88 -20.62
C PHE A 3 0.37 44.31 -19.27
N LEU A 4 0.48 45.17 -18.24
CA LEU A 4 0.86 44.77 -16.88
C LEU A 4 -0.18 43.82 -16.26
N LYS A 5 -1.47 44.06 -16.50
CA LYS A 5 -2.54 43.15 -16.06
C LYS A 5 -2.45 41.78 -16.72
N GLY A 6 -2.12 41.72 -18.01
CA GLY A 6 -1.91 40.47 -18.73
C GLY A 6 -0.73 39.67 -18.18
N ILE A 7 0.40 40.34 -17.93
CA ILE A 7 1.58 39.72 -17.31
C ILE A 7 1.21 39.15 -15.93
N PHE A 8 0.55 39.95 -15.09
CA PHE A 8 0.14 39.51 -13.76
C PHE A 8 -0.75 38.26 -13.82
N LEU A 9 -1.77 38.26 -14.68
CA LEU A 9 -2.69 37.13 -14.85
C LEU A 9 -1.93 35.85 -15.25
N VAL A 10 -1.05 35.95 -16.25
CA VAL A 10 -0.24 34.81 -16.71
C VAL A 10 0.69 34.29 -15.61
N THR A 11 1.37 35.18 -14.88
CA THR A 11 2.24 34.77 -13.77
C THR A 11 1.48 34.06 -12.66
N THR A 12 0.29 34.55 -12.30
CA THR A 12 -0.55 33.92 -11.27
C THR A 12 -1.06 32.55 -11.74
N ALA A 13 -1.48 32.44 -13.00
CA ALA A 13 -1.93 31.17 -13.57
C ALA A 13 -0.83 30.11 -13.56
N ILE A 14 0.40 30.48 -13.96
CA ILE A 14 1.56 29.58 -13.91
C ILE A 14 1.85 29.15 -12.47
N LEU A 15 1.87 30.09 -11.52
CA LEU A 15 2.17 29.79 -10.12
C LEU A 15 1.18 28.79 -9.50
N ILE A 16 -0.10 28.88 -9.86
CA ILE A 16 -1.16 27.98 -9.39
C ILE A 16 -1.04 26.59 -10.05
N LEU A 17 -0.70 26.53 -11.34
CA LEU A 17 -0.69 25.27 -12.10
C LEU A 17 0.62 24.50 -11.99
N LEU A 18 1.73 25.16 -11.66
CA LEU A 18 3.06 24.55 -11.60
C LEU A 18 3.16 23.36 -10.63
N PRO A 19 2.62 23.42 -9.40
CA PRO A 19 2.65 22.26 -8.49
C PRO A 19 1.96 21.03 -9.08
N SER A 20 0.78 21.21 -9.69
CA SER A 20 0.03 20.13 -10.32
C SER A 20 0.76 19.53 -11.52
N ALA A 21 1.40 20.36 -12.35
CA ALA A 21 2.19 19.90 -13.48
C ALA A 21 3.43 19.10 -13.05
N VAL A 22 4.13 19.55 -12.00
CA VAL A 22 5.28 18.84 -11.44
C VAL A 22 4.84 17.51 -10.81
N SER A 23 3.74 17.50 -10.05
CA SER A 23 3.15 16.27 -9.51
C SER A 23 2.75 15.29 -10.61
N PHE A 24 2.11 15.75 -11.67
CA PHE A 24 1.71 14.92 -12.80
C PHE A 24 2.93 14.30 -13.51
N SER A 25 3.96 15.11 -13.81
CA SER A 25 5.22 14.62 -14.38
C SER A 25 5.91 13.60 -13.48
N HIS A 26 5.90 13.85 -12.17
CA HIS A 26 6.51 12.98 -11.17
C HIS A 26 5.86 11.58 -11.09
N VAL A 27 4.56 11.45 -11.38
CA VAL A 27 3.90 10.12 -11.49
C VAL A 27 4.56 9.27 -12.58
N PHE A 28 5.01 9.88 -13.67
CA PHE A 28 5.63 9.19 -14.80
C PHE A 28 7.16 9.14 -14.71
N ALA A 29 7.78 9.79 -13.72
CA ALA A 29 9.24 9.85 -13.54
C ALA A 29 9.88 8.51 -13.14
N GLY A 30 9.09 7.42 -13.05
CA GLY A 30 9.60 6.08 -12.83
C GLY A 30 10.04 5.87 -11.39
N HIS A 31 9.08 5.78 -10.47
CA HIS A 31 9.36 5.09 -9.21
C HIS A 31 9.54 3.62 -9.56
N GLY A 32 10.70 3.07 -9.22
CA GLY A 32 11.00 1.66 -9.43
C GLY A 32 10.08 0.80 -8.57
N HIS A 33 8.86 0.53 -9.05
CA HIS A 33 8.06 -0.58 -8.58
C HIS A 33 8.75 -1.85 -9.04
N LYS A 34 9.83 -2.24 -8.35
CA LYS A 34 10.40 -3.57 -8.54
C LYS A 34 9.29 -4.54 -8.18
N LEU A 35 8.91 -5.36 -9.17
CA LEU A 35 8.05 -6.51 -8.91
C LEU A 35 8.74 -7.37 -7.85
N CYS A 36 7.97 -7.85 -6.89
CA CYS A 36 8.55 -8.71 -5.87
C CYS A 36 8.77 -10.09 -6.46
N ASP A 37 10.00 -10.37 -6.89
CA ASP A 37 10.36 -11.65 -7.49
C ASP A 37 10.54 -12.77 -6.44
N ASN A 38 10.60 -12.43 -5.14
CA ASN A 38 10.79 -13.37 -4.04
C ASN A 38 9.79 -13.13 -2.89
N TYR A 39 8.64 -13.80 -2.97
CA TYR A 39 7.58 -13.76 -1.94
C TYR A 39 8.01 -14.28 -0.56
N ALA A 40 9.13 -15.03 -0.48
CA ALA A 40 9.59 -15.70 0.74
C ALA A 40 10.71 -14.94 1.49
N GLU A 41 11.27 -13.88 0.90
CA GLU A 41 12.26 -13.03 1.57
C GLU A 41 11.55 -11.80 2.15
N HIS A 42 11.79 -11.47 3.42
CA HIS A 42 11.29 -10.24 4.03
C HIS A 42 12.00 -9.03 3.41
N HIS A 43 11.47 -8.51 2.31
CA HIS A 43 11.91 -7.25 1.74
C HIS A 43 11.23 -6.12 2.53
N TYR A 44 12.03 -5.39 3.31
CA TYR A 44 11.59 -4.08 3.77
C TYR A 44 11.41 -3.20 2.54
N HIS A 45 10.18 -2.73 2.29
CA HIS A 45 9.96 -1.73 1.25
C HIS A 45 10.94 -0.57 1.50
N GLN A 46 11.79 -0.29 0.52
CA GLN A 46 12.65 0.88 0.59
C GLN A 46 11.74 2.10 0.77
N LYS A 47 12.01 2.89 1.81
CA LYS A 47 11.21 4.05 2.18
C LYS A 47 10.85 4.82 0.91
N SER A 48 9.57 4.85 0.56
CA SER A 48 9.08 5.61 -0.57
C SER A 48 9.67 7.01 -0.47
N ALA A 49 10.33 7.50 -1.53
CA ALA A 49 10.79 8.86 -1.55
C ALA A 49 9.62 9.76 -1.14
N ASP A 50 9.82 10.56 -0.11
CA ASP A 50 8.79 11.40 0.53
C ASP A 50 8.48 12.57 -0.42
N CYS A 51 7.85 12.24 -1.56
CA CYS A 51 7.56 13.15 -2.66
C CYS A 51 6.16 13.75 -2.51
N ASP A 52 5.82 14.15 -1.28
CA ASP A 52 4.58 14.81 -0.93
C ASP A 52 4.60 16.28 -1.37
N LEU A 53 4.60 16.52 -2.69
CA LEU A 53 4.31 17.84 -3.27
C LEU A 53 2.87 18.31 -2.95
N HIS A 54 2.01 17.40 -2.47
CA HIS A 54 0.61 17.60 -2.13
C HIS A 54 0.37 18.02 -0.66
N LYS A 55 1.34 18.61 0.05
CA LYS A 55 1.10 19.23 1.38
C LYS A 55 0.30 20.54 1.33
N PHE A 56 -0.25 20.92 0.18
CA PHE A 56 -1.25 21.99 0.09
C PHE A 56 -2.56 21.52 0.72
N GLN A 57 -2.66 21.73 2.03
CA GLN A 57 -3.85 21.62 2.88
C GLN A 57 -4.79 20.45 2.54
N LYS A 58 -4.59 19.30 3.22
CA LYS A 58 -5.67 18.32 3.36
C LYS A 58 -6.89 19.08 3.87
N ASN A 59 -7.93 19.16 3.03
CA ASN A 59 -9.22 19.70 3.44
C ASN A 59 -9.58 19.04 4.78
N PRO A 60 -9.92 19.79 5.84
CA PRO A 60 -10.30 19.19 7.13
C PRO A 60 -11.47 18.19 6.98
N ALA A 61 -12.29 18.30 5.93
CA ALA A 61 -13.32 17.31 5.60
C ALA A 61 -12.76 15.91 5.18
N LEU A 62 -11.47 15.81 4.86
CA LEU A 62 -10.74 14.58 4.55
C LEU A 62 -9.88 14.10 5.73
N SER A 63 -9.99 14.74 6.92
CA SER A 63 -9.36 14.26 8.14
C SER A 63 -10.11 13.03 8.65
N LEU A 64 -9.76 11.87 8.10
CA LEU A 64 -10.25 10.57 8.57
C LEU A 64 -9.53 10.24 9.88
N GLU A 65 -10.23 10.36 11.00
CA GLU A 65 -9.78 9.79 12.26
C GLU A 65 -10.06 8.29 12.24
N PHE A 66 -9.01 7.49 12.08
CA PHE A 66 -9.09 6.06 12.29
C PHE A 66 -9.03 5.82 13.79
N THR A 67 -10.01 5.10 14.33
CA THR A 67 -9.95 4.64 15.72
C THR A 67 -8.86 3.59 15.83
N ASP A 68 -7.92 3.78 16.75
CA ASP A 68 -6.94 2.76 17.08
C ASP A 68 -7.68 1.52 17.59
N PHE A 69 -7.61 0.43 16.81
CA PHE A 69 -8.12 -0.85 17.26
C PHE A 69 -7.11 -1.45 18.23
N ILE A 70 -7.50 -1.53 19.51
CA ILE A 70 -6.74 -2.28 20.51
C ILE A 70 -7.23 -3.73 20.43
N PRO A 71 -6.43 -4.67 19.88
CA PRO A 71 -6.80 -6.08 19.89
C PRO A 71 -6.92 -6.53 21.35
N SER A 72 -8.07 -7.10 21.72
CA SER A 72 -8.19 -7.72 23.04
C SER A 72 -7.21 -8.87 23.13
N GLU A 73 -6.41 -8.92 24.19
CA GLU A 73 -5.60 -10.08 24.50
C GLU A 73 -6.53 -11.27 24.75
N ILE A 74 -6.65 -12.15 23.76
CA ILE A 74 -7.36 -13.41 23.94
C ILE A 74 -6.51 -14.23 24.90
N GLN A 75 -6.97 -14.40 26.13
CA GLN A 75 -6.39 -15.37 27.04
C GLN A 75 -6.72 -16.77 26.52
N CYS A 76 -5.84 -17.29 25.66
CA CYS A 76 -5.86 -18.68 25.25
C CYS A 76 -5.60 -19.54 26.50
N GLN A 77 -6.66 -20.10 27.07
CA GLN A 77 -6.50 -21.20 28.01
C GLN A 77 -5.91 -22.37 27.22
N ASN A 78 -4.65 -22.72 27.50
CA ASN A 78 -4.04 -23.94 27.04
C ASN A 78 -4.79 -25.11 27.66
N LYS A 79 -5.91 -25.51 27.04
CA LYS A 79 -6.53 -26.78 27.34
C LYS A 79 -5.54 -27.86 26.86
N PRO A 80 -5.17 -28.82 27.71
CA PRO A 80 -4.37 -29.94 27.25
C PRO A 80 -5.13 -30.60 26.09
N LEU A 81 -4.51 -30.64 24.92
CA LEU A 81 -4.97 -31.42 23.80
C LEU A 81 -4.78 -32.88 24.19
N TYR A 82 -5.86 -33.52 24.64
CA TYR A 82 -5.88 -34.96 24.77
C TYR A 82 -6.03 -35.55 23.36
N ASN A 83 -4.91 -35.98 22.78
CA ASN A 83 -4.93 -36.76 21.55
C ASN A 83 -5.37 -38.18 21.90
N TYR A 84 -6.67 -38.46 21.75
CA TYR A 84 -7.23 -39.82 21.87
C TYR A 84 -7.03 -40.66 20.59
N TYR A 85 -6.30 -40.13 19.62
CA TYR A 85 -6.07 -40.75 18.34
C TYR A 85 -4.56 -40.72 18.04
N GLU A 86 -3.96 -41.90 17.94
CA GLU A 86 -2.59 -42.09 17.50
C GLU A 86 -2.66 -42.54 16.04
N PHE A 87 -2.13 -41.72 15.13
CA PHE A 87 -2.03 -42.14 13.73
C PHE A 87 -0.94 -43.19 13.64
N LEU A 88 -1.28 -44.37 13.11
CA LEU A 88 -0.30 -45.45 12.88
C LEU A 88 0.70 -45.11 11.76
N ASN A 89 0.49 -44.00 11.06
CA ASN A 89 1.31 -43.56 9.95
C ASN A 89 1.64 -42.07 10.12
N ASP A 90 2.92 -41.75 10.05
CA ASP A 90 3.44 -40.38 10.11
C ASP A 90 3.21 -39.61 8.79
N TYR A 91 2.66 -40.27 7.78
CA TYR A 91 2.32 -39.65 6.51
C TYR A 91 1.20 -38.61 6.69
N GLN A 92 1.59 -37.33 6.61
CA GLN A 92 0.68 -36.20 6.57
C GLN A 92 0.53 -35.73 5.12
N ALA A 93 -0.61 -36.02 4.49
CA ALA A 93 -0.91 -35.50 3.15
C ALA A 93 -0.92 -33.96 3.19
N LEU A 94 -0.24 -33.32 2.23
CA LEU A 94 -0.18 -31.86 2.20
C LEU A 94 -1.58 -31.34 1.83
N PRO A 95 -2.11 -30.31 2.54
CA PRO A 95 -3.47 -29.80 2.32
C PRO A 95 -3.67 -29.15 0.94
N PHE A 96 -2.62 -29.11 0.13
CA PHE A 96 -2.60 -28.55 -1.21
C PHE A 96 -2.27 -29.58 -2.31
N ASP A 97 -2.03 -30.86 -1.99
CA ASP A 97 -1.71 -31.89 -2.99
C ASP A 97 -2.85 -32.12 -4.01
N LEU A 98 -4.09 -31.75 -3.66
CA LEU A 98 -5.27 -31.85 -4.52
C LEU A 98 -5.68 -30.51 -5.17
N ARG A 99 -4.92 -29.44 -4.96
CA ARG A 99 -5.18 -28.18 -5.65
C ARG A 99 -4.54 -28.28 -7.03
N GLY A 100 -5.38 -28.54 -8.04
CA GLY A 100 -4.95 -28.42 -9.43
C GLY A 100 -4.34 -27.03 -9.68
N PRO A 101 -3.40 -26.91 -10.63
CA PRO A 101 -2.84 -25.62 -11.00
C PRO A 101 -3.97 -24.63 -11.29
N PRO A 102 -3.84 -23.34 -10.88
CA PRO A 102 -4.85 -22.34 -11.18
C PRO A 102 -5.15 -22.40 -12.68
N ALA A 103 -6.40 -22.68 -13.03
CA ALA A 103 -6.83 -22.69 -14.42
C ALA A 103 -6.84 -21.24 -14.91
N ILE A 104 -5.67 -20.75 -15.31
CA ILE A 104 -5.58 -19.50 -16.06
C ILE A 104 -6.13 -19.83 -17.44
N ILE A 105 -7.35 -19.34 -17.69
CA ILE A 105 -7.99 -19.32 -19.00
C ILE A 105 -7.15 -18.39 -19.88
N ALA A 106 -6.57 -18.94 -20.93
CA ALA A 106 -5.99 -18.20 -22.05
C ALA A 106 -7.07 -17.86 -23.08
#